data_AF-A0A9W7EPN5-F1
#
_entry.id   AF-A0A9W7EPN5-F1
#
_cell.length_a   1.000
_cell.length_b   1.000
_cell.length_c   1.000
_cell.angle_alpha   90.00
_cell.angle_beta   90.00
_cell.angle_gamma   90.00
#
_symmetry.space_group_name_H-M   'P 1'
#
loop_
_entity.id
_entity.type
_entity.pdbx_description
1 polymer ?
#
loop_
_entity_poly.entity_id
_entity_poly.type
_entity_poly.pdbx_seq_one_letter_code
_entity_poly.pdbx_strand_id
1 'polypeptide(L)'
;MTPHMILILLSLLHSSLGSSDTCEKIDGDCPDSCSDAGYLGSENFNAIIPITPFHPSFIPPSHSAQKRINENSPVQSTSNVLTGLHTTLYYFCCYTPSEKSSILNSLHSMSWSGFNVSYDTFGCNLDHDNETIYLHSMPIDQTLYFNLARRIEKVIEGTGAHVVERETLFHMTLARVGVDYPVDDVVKEFLEDDFEVGSLEVDWFYIDGEVYRSNSG
;
A
#
# COMPACT_ATOMS: atom_id res chain seq x y z
N MET A 1 56.52 -34.63 20.95
CA MET A 1 55.26 -34.09 21.50
C MET A 1 55.03 -32.74 20.86
N THR A 2 54.20 -32.68 19.84
CA THR A 2 53.90 -31.46 19.06
C THR A 2 52.56 -30.89 19.52
N PRO A 3 52.46 -29.59 19.84
CA PRO A 3 51.19 -29.02 20.29
C PRO A 3 50.28 -28.79 19.07
N HIS A 4 49.08 -29.36 19.11
CA HIS A 4 48.00 -29.01 18.18
C HIS A 4 47.39 -27.68 18.63
N MET A 5 47.64 -26.63 17.85
CA MET A 5 47.02 -25.33 18.03
C MET A 5 45.65 -25.36 17.34
N ILE A 6 44.59 -25.48 18.14
CA ILE A 6 43.21 -25.43 17.68
C ILE A 6 42.88 -23.96 17.39
N LEU A 7 42.72 -23.62 16.12
CA LEU A 7 42.26 -22.32 15.67
C LEU A 7 40.72 -22.31 15.70
N ILE A 8 40.15 -21.71 16.74
CA ILE A 8 38.70 -21.48 16.83
C ILE A 8 38.41 -20.22 16.00
N LEU A 9 37.89 -20.39 14.77
CA LEU A 9 37.26 -19.30 14.03
C LEU A 9 35.95 -18.95 14.75
N LEU A 10 35.95 -17.89 15.56
CA LEU A 10 34.71 -17.20 15.91
C LEU A 10 34.26 -16.42 14.67
N SER A 11 33.32 -16.99 13.92
CA SER A 11 32.53 -16.21 12.98
C SER A 11 31.68 -15.23 13.79
N LEU A 12 32.10 -13.97 13.84
CA LEU A 12 31.28 -12.87 14.29
C LEU A 12 30.09 -12.75 13.34
N LEU A 13 28.98 -13.39 13.69
CA LEU A 13 27.66 -13.08 13.16
C LEU A 13 27.38 -11.64 13.54
N HIS A 14 27.80 -10.71 12.69
CA HIS A 14 27.27 -9.36 12.69
C HIS A 14 25.85 -9.51 12.19
N SER A 15 24.89 -9.61 13.11
CA SER A 15 23.50 -9.34 12.81
C SER A 15 23.46 -7.89 12.34
N SER A 16 23.52 -7.66 11.03
CA SER A 16 23.13 -6.37 10.47
C SER A 16 21.69 -6.16 10.91
N LEU A 17 21.45 -5.17 11.78
CA LEU A 17 20.09 -4.72 11.98
C LEU A 17 19.54 -4.35 10.61
N GLY A 18 18.33 -4.83 10.28
CA GLY A 18 17.63 -4.43 9.06
C GLY A 18 17.60 -2.91 8.97
N SER A 19 18.07 -2.38 7.85
CA SER A 19 17.93 -0.97 7.53
C SER A 19 16.63 -0.79 6.75
N SER A 20 15.91 0.27 7.10
CA SER A 20 14.66 0.69 6.45
C SER A 20 14.80 2.10 5.88
N ASP A 21 16.04 2.54 5.60
CA ASP A 21 16.33 3.88 5.10
C ASP A 21 15.70 4.12 3.71
N THR A 22 15.43 3.06 2.96
CA THR A 22 14.75 3.12 1.66
C THR A 22 13.23 3.23 1.78
N CYS A 23 12.64 2.93 2.95
CA CYS A 23 11.19 2.92 3.11
C CYS A 23 10.60 4.31 3.29
N GLU A 24 9.43 4.53 2.70
CA GLU A 24 8.59 5.67 3.03
C GLU A 24 8.20 5.59 4.51
N LYS A 25 8.44 6.65 5.28
CA LYS A 25 8.21 6.65 6.73
C LYS A 25 6.75 6.96 7.11
N ILE A 26 5.83 6.92 6.14
CA ILE A 26 4.49 7.47 6.29
C ILE A 26 3.47 6.54 5.64
N ASP A 27 2.56 6.01 6.46
CA ASP A 27 1.19 5.65 6.07
C ASP A 27 0.21 6.25 7.09
N GLY A 28 0.41 7.55 7.38
CA GLY A 28 -0.27 8.31 8.42
C GLY A 28 -1.45 9.13 7.90
N ASP A 29 -2.15 8.63 6.88
CA ASP A 29 -3.26 9.35 6.25
C ASP A 29 -4.43 9.60 7.23
N CYS A 30 -4.59 8.77 8.26
CA CYS A 30 -5.57 8.97 9.32
C CYS A 30 -4.89 9.19 10.68
N PRO A 31 -5.46 10.03 11.57
CA PRO A 31 -5.04 10.06 12.96
C PRO A 31 -5.45 8.77 13.69
N ASP A 32 -4.63 8.33 14.64
CA ASP A 32 -4.94 7.18 15.51
C ASP A 32 -6.24 7.37 16.32
N SER A 33 -6.57 8.63 16.63
CA SER A 33 -7.73 9.01 17.42
C SER A 33 -8.39 10.26 16.86
N CYS A 34 -9.58 10.08 16.29
CA CYS A 34 -10.36 11.19 15.73
C CYS A 34 -10.72 12.24 16.78
N SER A 35 -11.08 11.83 17.99
CA SER A 35 -11.43 12.75 19.07
C SER A 35 -10.22 13.54 19.56
N ASP A 36 -9.05 12.92 19.69
CA ASP A 36 -7.84 13.61 20.14
C ASP A 36 -7.30 14.57 19.06
N ALA A 37 -7.54 14.24 17.78
CA ALA A 37 -7.29 15.13 16.65
C ALA A 37 -8.35 16.23 16.49
N GLY A 38 -9.38 16.27 17.35
CA GLY A 38 -10.38 17.34 17.37
C GLY A 38 -11.52 17.19 16.37
N TYR A 39 -11.67 16.03 15.74
CA TYR A 39 -12.79 15.73 14.86
C TYR A 39 -14.04 15.31 15.65
N LEU A 40 -15.21 15.69 15.15
CA LEU A 40 -16.51 15.27 15.72
C LEU A 40 -16.95 13.89 15.22
N GLY A 41 -16.41 13.47 14.08
CA GLY A 41 -16.71 12.19 13.46
C GLY A 41 -15.80 11.06 13.93
N SER A 42 -16.23 9.84 13.65
CA SER A 42 -15.48 8.61 13.94
C SER A 42 -15.62 7.57 12.83
N GLU A 43 -16.31 7.91 11.73
CA GLU A 43 -16.46 7.03 10.59
C GLU A 43 -15.18 7.05 9.77
N ASN A 44 -14.56 5.87 9.67
CA ASN A 44 -13.44 5.62 8.79
C ASN A 44 -13.86 4.63 7.70
N PHE A 45 -13.50 4.91 6.46
CA PHE A 45 -13.80 4.06 5.31
C PHE A 45 -12.79 4.33 4.18
N ASN A 46 -12.70 3.44 3.19
CA ASN A 46 -11.66 3.52 2.16
C ASN A 46 -12.25 3.42 0.76
N ALA A 47 -11.70 4.20 -0.18
CA ALA A 47 -11.79 3.89 -1.60
C ALA A 47 -10.69 2.91 -1.96
N ILE A 48 -11.07 1.73 -2.44
CA ILE A 48 -10.13 0.70 -2.88
C ILE A 48 -10.35 0.35 -4.35
N ILE A 49 -9.25 0.05 -5.03
CA ILE A 49 -9.26 -0.57 -6.35
C ILE A 49 -8.90 -2.04 -6.13
N PRO A 50 -9.88 -2.95 -6.13
CA PRO A 50 -9.60 -4.35 -5.91
C PRO A 50 -8.94 -4.94 -7.16
N ILE A 51 -7.78 -5.55 -6.97
CA ILE A 51 -6.99 -6.14 -8.04
C ILE A 51 -7.39 -7.62 -8.19
N THR A 52 -7.37 -8.38 -7.10
CA THR A 52 -7.84 -9.77 -7.11
C THR A 52 -9.20 -9.88 -6.42
N PRO A 53 -10.16 -10.65 -6.98
CA PRO A 53 -10.00 -11.64 -8.06
C PRO A 53 -10.19 -11.10 -9.49
N PHE A 54 -10.39 -9.79 -9.68
CA PHE A 54 -10.82 -9.22 -10.97
C PHE A 54 -9.74 -9.19 -12.06
N HIS A 55 -8.47 -9.20 -11.67
CA HIS A 55 -7.29 -9.20 -12.54
C HIS A 55 -6.42 -10.43 -12.25
N PRO A 56 -6.84 -11.64 -12.66
CA PRO A 56 -6.16 -12.89 -12.32
C PRO A 56 -4.72 -12.99 -12.87
N SER A 57 -4.35 -12.17 -13.85
CA SER A 57 -2.97 -12.04 -14.33
C SER A 57 -1.98 -11.61 -13.25
N PHE A 58 -2.44 -10.91 -12.21
CA PHE A 58 -1.61 -10.49 -11.08
C PHE A 58 -1.27 -11.64 -10.13
N ILE A 59 -1.99 -12.77 -10.17
CA ILE A 59 -1.85 -13.86 -9.20
C ILE A 59 -0.46 -14.52 -9.29
N PRO A 60 -0.01 -15.06 -10.45
CA PRO A 60 1.30 -15.72 -10.52
C PRO A 60 2.50 -14.83 -10.15
N PRO A 61 2.63 -13.59 -10.67
CA PRO A 61 3.77 -12.74 -10.32
C PRO A 61 3.73 -12.27 -8.87
N SER A 62 2.55 -11.97 -8.30
CA SER A 62 2.42 -11.64 -6.87
C SER A 62 2.82 -12.82 -5.98
N HIS A 63 2.42 -14.03 -6.35
CA HIS A 63 2.82 -15.25 -5.64
C HIS A 63 4.34 -15.48 -5.73
N SER A 64 4.94 -15.26 -6.91
CA SER A 64 6.40 -15.34 -7.09
C SER A 64 7.13 -14.32 -6.22
N ALA A 65 6.63 -13.08 -6.16
CA ALA A 65 7.20 -12.03 -5.33
C ALA A 65 7.12 -12.38 -3.84
N GLN A 66 5.96 -12.84 -3.36
CA GLN A 66 5.81 -13.29 -1.98
C GLN A 66 6.72 -14.46 -1.64
N LYS A 67 6.96 -15.39 -2.57
CA LYS A 67 7.91 -16.48 -2.37
C LYS A 67 9.34 -15.96 -2.19
N ARG A 68 9.78 -15.03 -3.05
CA ARG A 68 11.10 -14.39 -2.96
C ARG A 68 11.29 -13.61 -1.66
N ILE A 69 10.27 -12.86 -1.23
CA ILE A 69 10.27 -12.17 0.06
C ILE A 69 10.46 -13.18 1.21
N ASN A 70 9.76 -14.32 1.17
CA ASN A 70 9.89 -15.36 2.20
C ASN A 70 11.27 -16.06 2.24
N GLU A 71 12.03 -16.04 1.15
CA GLU A 71 13.35 -16.68 1.08
C GLU A 71 14.43 -15.90 1.85
N ASN A 72 14.23 -14.59 2.07
CA ASN A 72 15.20 -13.72 2.73
C ASN A 72 15.15 -13.76 4.26
N SER A 73 13.94 -13.81 4.84
CA SER A 73 13.71 -13.86 6.29
C SER A 73 12.23 -14.19 6.56
N PRO A 74 11.85 -14.70 7.75
CA PRO A 74 10.45 -14.93 8.08
C PRO A 74 9.60 -13.66 7.94
N VAL A 75 8.51 -13.76 7.19
CA VAL A 75 7.50 -12.69 7.10
C VAL A 75 6.49 -12.82 8.23
N GLN A 76 5.91 -11.70 8.67
CA GLN A 76 4.80 -11.73 9.62
C GLN A 76 3.51 -12.19 8.95
N SER A 77 3.25 -11.67 7.74
CA SER A 77 2.10 -12.09 6.92
C SER A 77 2.29 -11.73 5.46
N THR A 78 1.49 -12.37 4.59
CA THR A 78 1.35 -11.99 3.18
C THR A 78 -0.11 -11.66 2.86
N SER A 79 -0.32 -10.77 1.89
CA SER A 79 -1.65 -10.54 1.33
C SER A 79 -2.12 -11.81 0.60
N ASN A 80 -3.38 -12.18 0.74
CA ASN A 80 -3.91 -13.33 -0.01
C ASN A 80 -3.91 -12.99 -1.51
N VAL A 81 -3.07 -13.64 -2.31
CA VAL A 81 -2.95 -13.37 -3.75
C VAL A 81 -4.22 -13.67 -4.54
N LEU A 82 -5.19 -14.40 -3.99
CA LEU A 82 -6.43 -14.74 -4.69
C LEU A 82 -7.55 -13.73 -4.43
N THR A 83 -7.54 -13.07 -3.28
CA THR A 83 -8.69 -12.26 -2.81
C THR A 83 -8.33 -10.95 -2.13
N GLY A 84 -7.06 -10.73 -1.80
CA GLY A 84 -6.61 -9.67 -0.92
C GLY A 84 -5.81 -8.57 -1.60
N LEU A 85 -5.42 -8.73 -2.87
CA LEU A 85 -4.67 -7.70 -3.58
C LEU A 85 -5.59 -6.54 -3.98
N HIS A 86 -5.22 -5.35 -3.56
CA HIS A 86 -5.88 -4.10 -3.87
C HIS A 86 -4.90 -2.93 -3.70
N THR A 87 -5.28 -1.78 -4.23
CA THR A 87 -4.63 -0.50 -3.96
C THR A 87 -5.63 0.42 -3.29
N THR A 88 -5.26 1.01 -2.16
CA THR A 88 -6.09 2.05 -1.54
C THR A 88 -5.92 3.35 -2.31
N LEU A 89 -7.02 3.87 -2.83
CA LEU A 89 -7.08 5.12 -3.57
C LEU A 89 -7.24 6.32 -2.63
N TYR A 90 -7.97 6.15 -1.53
CA TYR A 90 -8.20 7.24 -0.57
C TYR A 90 -8.66 6.68 0.78
N TYR A 91 -8.07 7.18 1.86
CA TYR A 91 -8.52 6.92 3.23
C TYR A 91 -9.44 8.04 3.69
N PHE A 92 -10.68 7.72 4.02
CA PHE A 92 -11.63 8.66 4.58
C PHE A 92 -11.60 8.54 6.10
N CYS A 93 -11.09 9.58 6.78
CA CYS A 93 -10.86 9.55 8.23
C CYS A 93 -11.76 10.54 8.97
N CYS A 94 -12.36 10.08 10.07
CA CYS A 94 -12.99 10.92 11.09
C CYS A 94 -14.22 11.71 10.62
N TYR A 95 -15.01 11.14 9.72
CA TYR A 95 -16.25 11.76 9.27
C TYR A 95 -17.41 11.45 10.21
N THR A 96 -18.37 12.36 10.30
CA THR A 96 -19.67 12.06 10.90
C THR A 96 -20.50 11.18 9.96
N PRO A 97 -21.51 10.45 10.47
CA PRO A 97 -22.42 9.67 9.60
C PRO A 97 -23.11 10.51 8.51
N SER A 98 -23.40 11.79 8.81
CA SER A 98 -24.01 12.72 7.86
C SER A 98 -23.04 13.15 6.75
N GLU A 99 -21.78 13.43 7.10
CA GLU A 99 -20.74 13.74 6.12
C GLU A 99 -20.46 12.53 5.23
N LYS A 100 -20.25 11.34 5.81
CA LYS A 100 -20.08 10.09 5.07
C LYS A 100 -21.21 9.88 4.05
N SER A 101 -22.46 9.98 4.49
CA SER A 101 -23.62 9.83 3.59
C SER A 101 -23.61 10.86 2.45
N SER A 102 -23.22 12.11 2.74
CA SER A 102 -23.17 13.18 1.74
C SER A 102 -22.04 12.97 0.75
N ILE A 103 -20.86 12.53 1.22
CA ILE A 103 -19.69 12.20 0.40
C ILE A 103 -20.02 11.06 -0.56
N LEU A 104 -20.53 9.93 -0.06
CA LEU A 104 -20.89 8.77 -0.89
C LEU A 104 -21.90 9.15 -1.98
N ASN A 105 -22.95 9.89 -1.62
CA ASN A 105 -23.95 10.38 -2.58
C ASN A 105 -23.34 11.29 -3.66
N SER A 106 -22.45 12.20 -3.28
CA SER A 106 -21.79 13.09 -4.24
C SER A 106 -20.80 12.35 -5.14
N LEU A 107 -20.11 11.33 -4.62
CA LEU A 107 -19.17 10.51 -5.39
C LEU A 107 -19.86 9.73 -6.51
N HIS A 108 -21.12 9.32 -6.35
CA HIS A 108 -21.91 8.69 -7.43
C HIS A 108 -22.09 9.59 -8.65
N SER A 109 -22.06 10.91 -8.44
CA SER A 109 -22.17 11.91 -9.50
C SER A 109 -20.81 12.41 -9.99
N MET A 110 -19.71 11.93 -9.41
CA MET A 110 -18.35 12.36 -9.77
C MET A 110 -18.01 11.90 -11.18
N SER A 111 -17.65 12.86 -12.04
CA SER A 111 -17.19 12.54 -13.39
C SER A 111 -15.67 12.34 -13.45
N TRP A 112 -15.23 11.22 -14.01
CA TRP A 112 -13.83 10.86 -14.23
C TRP A 112 -13.69 9.87 -15.38
N SER A 113 -12.47 9.80 -15.93
CA SER A 113 -12.13 8.88 -17.03
C SER A 113 -11.22 7.78 -16.49
N GLY A 114 -11.45 6.56 -16.96
CA GLY A 114 -10.60 5.43 -16.66
C GLY A 114 -9.21 5.59 -17.27
N PHE A 115 -8.26 4.87 -16.72
CA PHE A 115 -6.86 4.95 -17.15
C PHE A 115 -6.12 3.64 -16.92
N ASN A 116 -5.10 3.38 -17.73
CA ASN A 116 -4.22 2.22 -17.53
C ASN A 116 -3.12 2.55 -16.53
N VAL A 117 -2.77 1.55 -15.74
CA VAL A 117 -1.66 1.62 -14.79
C VAL A 117 -0.89 0.30 -14.80
N SER A 118 0.42 0.40 -14.69
CA SER A 118 1.35 -0.72 -14.57
C SER A 118 1.92 -0.75 -13.16
N TYR A 119 2.02 -1.94 -12.57
CA TYR A 119 2.67 -2.19 -11.29
C TYR A 119 4.07 -2.74 -11.58
N ASP A 120 4.97 -1.83 -11.90
CA ASP A 120 6.29 -2.04 -12.51
C ASP A 120 7.45 -1.56 -11.64
N THR A 121 7.17 -1.22 -10.38
CA THR A 121 8.19 -0.96 -9.39
C THR A 121 7.86 -1.62 -8.05
N PHE A 122 8.81 -1.55 -7.11
CA PHE A 122 8.74 -2.16 -5.81
C PHE A 122 9.23 -1.18 -4.74
N GLY A 123 8.61 -1.22 -3.57
CA GLY A 123 8.96 -0.33 -2.48
C GLY A 123 8.53 -0.88 -1.13
N CYS A 124 8.71 -0.04 -0.12
CA CYS A 124 8.28 -0.33 1.24
C CYS A 124 7.83 0.93 1.97
N ASN A 125 6.96 0.75 2.96
CA ASN A 125 6.61 1.78 3.94
C ASN A 125 6.67 1.22 5.36
N LEU A 126 7.19 2.04 6.29
CA LEU A 126 7.16 1.77 7.72
C LEU A 126 5.79 2.20 8.27
N ASP A 127 5.11 1.30 8.96
CA ASP A 127 3.80 1.56 9.56
C ASP A 127 3.91 2.55 10.73
N HIS A 128 2.76 3.13 11.11
CA HIS A 128 2.64 4.06 12.24
C HIS A 128 3.04 3.44 13.59
N ASP A 129 3.03 2.10 13.70
CA ASP A 129 3.50 1.38 14.89
C ASP A 129 5.04 1.39 15.06
N ASN A 130 5.79 1.78 14.02
CA ASN A 130 7.25 1.67 13.93
C ASN A 130 7.82 0.25 14.14
N GLU A 131 7.00 -0.78 13.98
CA GLU A 131 7.34 -2.19 14.16
C GLU A 131 7.09 -3.02 12.88
N THR A 132 6.13 -2.58 12.06
CA THR A 132 5.69 -3.26 10.86
C THR A 132 6.19 -2.52 9.62
N ILE A 133 6.79 -3.25 8.68
CA ILE A 133 7.14 -2.74 7.35
C ILE A 133 6.30 -3.46 6.32
N TYR A 134 5.65 -2.71 5.45
CA TYR A 134 4.95 -3.22 4.29
C TYR A 134 5.90 -3.30 3.10
N LEU A 135 5.85 -4.41 2.38
CA LEU A 135 6.53 -4.57 1.10
C LEU A 135 5.47 -4.61 0.00
N HIS A 136 5.63 -3.79 -1.03
CA HIS A 136 4.57 -3.55 -1.98
C HIS A 136 5.08 -3.34 -3.41
N SER A 137 4.25 -3.73 -4.37
CA SER A 137 4.44 -3.31 -5.76
C SER A 137 3.70 -2.00 -6.00
N MET A 138 4.28 -1.13 -6.81
CA MET A 138 3.71 0.18 -7.12
C MET A 138 3.81 0.48 -8.61
N PRO A 139 3.02 1.43 -9.10
CA PRO A 139 3.30 2.11 -10.35
C PRO A 139 4.52 3.04 -10.26
N ILE A 140 5.35 3.07 -11.30
CA ILE A 140 6.40 4.09 -11.42
C ILE A 140 5.81 5.49 -11.65
N ASP A 141 4.73 5.59 -12.45
CA ASP A 141 3.98 6.82 -12.66
C ASP A 141 2.71 6.84 -11.81
N GLN A 142 2.75 7.66 -10.76
CA GLN A 142 1.69 7.81 -9.76
C GLN A 142 0.68 8.92 -10.14
N THR A 143 0.96 9.67 -11.22
CA THR A 143 0.24 10.91 -11.55
C THR A 143 -1.25 10.70 -11.73
N LEU A 144 -1.64 9.61 -12.40
CA LEU A 144 -3.05 9.32 -12.69
C LEU A 144 -3.82 8.95 -11.41
N TYR A 145 -3.19 8.24 -10.48
CA TYR A 145 -3.79 7.96 -9.18
C TYR A 145 -3.96 9.23 -8.35
N PHE A 146 -2.92 10.07 -8.25
CA PHE A 146 -3.05 11.35 -7.56
C PHE A 146 -4.14 12.21 -8.20
N ASN A 147 -4.22 12.29 -9.53
CA ASN A 147 -5.28 13.04 -10.21
C ASN A 147 -6.68 12.55 -9.85
N LEU A 148 -6.88 11.24 -9.69
CA LEU A 148 -8.16 10.68 -9.25
C LEU A 148 -8.42 10.99 -7.77
N ALA A 149 -7.44 10.84 -6.88
CA ALA A 149 -7.56 11.23 -5.48
C ALA A 149 -7.91 12.72 -5.31
N ARG A 150 -7.25 13.61 -6.05
CA ARG A 150 -7.55 15.05 -6.07
C ARG A 150 -8.97 15.37 -6.58
N ARG A 151 -9.59 14.48 -7.36
CA ARG A 151 -11.01 14.61 -7.73
C ARG A 151 -11.93 14.21 -6.59
N ILE A 152 -11.61 13.11 -5.89
CA ILE A 152 -12.32 12.68 -4.68
C ILE A 152 -12.28 13.79 -3.62
N GLU A 153 -11.11 14.38 -3.37
CA GLU A 153 -10.94 15.52 -2.45
C GLU A 153 -11.87 16.70 -2.78
N LYS A 154 -11.97 17.08 -4.05
CA LYS A 154 -12.89 18.15 -4.50
C LYS A 154 -14.35 17.79 -4.27
N VAL A 155 -14.72 16.52 -4.40
CA VAL A 155 -16.07 16.06 -4.10
C VAL A 155 -16.36 16.18 -2.61
N ILE A 156 -15.41 15.77 -1.75
CA ILE A 156 -15.52 15.91 -0.29
C ILE A 156 -15.67 17.38 0.08
N GLU A 157 -14.80 18.26 -0.43
CA GLU A 157 -14.86 19.71 -0.20
C GLU A 157 -16.24 20.27 -0.58
N GLY A 158 -16.79 19.85 -1.73
CA GLY A 158 -18.11 20.27 -2.21
C GLY A 158 -19.28 19.88 -1.30
N THR A 159 -19.11 18.91 -0.41
CA THR A 159 -20.11 18.55 0.61
C THR A 159 -20.02 19.41 1.88
N GLY A 160 -18.97 20.23 2.01
CA GLY A 160 -18.68 21.01 3.22
C GLY A 160 -17.97 20.24 4.33
N ALA A 161 -17.58 18.99 4.08
CA ALA A 161 -16.76 18.19 5.00
C ALA A 161 -15.27 18.60 4.92
N HIS A 162 -14.49 18.25 5.94
CA HIS A 162 -13.03 18.46 5.90
C HIS A 162 -12.38 17.54 4.87
N VAL A 163 -11.23 17.96 4.33
CA VAL A 163 -10.45 17.18 3.36
C VAL A 163 -9.12 16.80 4.00
N VAL A 164 -8.75 15.52 3.87
CA VAL A 164 -7.42 15.02 4.23
C VAL A 164 -6.71 14.66 2.94
N GLU A 165 -5.80 15.51 2.50
CA GLU A 165 -5.16 15.35 1.20
C GLU A 165 -4.34 14.05 1.11
N ARG A 166 -4.45 13.35 -0.02
CA ARG A 166 -3.62 12.17 -0.28
C ARG A 166 -2.20 12.61 -0.62
N GLU A 167 -1.25 12.26 0.25
CA GLU A 167 0.18 12.56 0.08
C GLU A 167 1.01 11.29 -0.17
N THR A 168 0.62 10.16 0.41
CA THR A 168 1.37 8.90 0.35
C THR A 168 1.21 8.19 -1.00
N LEU A 169 2.23 7.42 -1.39
CA LEU A 169 2.27 6.73 -2.68
C LEU A 169 1.24 5.60 -2.79
N PHE A 170 0.73 5.37 -3.99
CA PHE A 170 -0.23 4.30 -4.24
C PHE A 170 0.50 2.98 -4.49
N HIS A 171 0.07 1.95 -3.78
CA HIS A 171 0.77 0.68 -3.79
C HIS A 171 -0.18 -0.48 -3.52
N MET A 172 0.23 -1.66 -3.97
CA MET A 172 -0.41 -2.94 -3.70
C MET A 172 0.47 -3.73 -2.73
N THR A 173 0.01 -3.86 -1.49
CA THR A 173 0.73 -4.59 -0.45
C THR A 173 0.86 -6.08 -0.79
N LEU A 174 2.09 -6.59 -0.78
CA LEU A 174 2.41 -7.99 -1.00
C LEU A 174 2.69 -8.72 0.31
N ALA A 175 3.43 -8.09 1.23
CA ALA A 175 3.82 -8.70 2.51
C ALA A 175 3.95 -7.65 3.64
N ARG A 176 3.87 -8.14 4.88
CA ARG A 176 4.22 -7.40 6.11
C ARG A 176 5.36 -8.13 6.80
N VAL A 177 6.37 -7.38 7.22
CA VAL A 177 7.59 -7.89 7.84
C VAL A 177 7.95 -7.05 9.08
N GLY A 178 8.80 -7.58 9.95
CA GLY A 178 9.31 -6.83 11.10
C GLY A 178 10.46 -5.89 10.71
N VAL A 179 10.79 -4.94 11.59
CA VAL A 179 11.92 -4.01 11.42
C VAL A 179 13.30 -4.68 11.33
N ASP A 180 13.42 -5.95 11.73
CA ASP A 180 14.64 -6.74 11.60
C ASP A 180 14.79 -7.42 10.23
N TYR A 181 13.78 -7.32 9.36
CA TYR A 181 13.82 -7.84 8.00
C TYR A 181 14.82 -7.06 7.13
N PRO A 182 15.57 -7.70 6.21
CA PRO A 182 16.56 -7.04 5.35
C PRO A 182 15.88 -6.25 4.21
N VAL A 183 15.10 -5.23 4.55
CA VAL A 183 14.21 -4.55 3.59
C VAL A 183 14.99 -3.85 2.48
N ASP A 184 16.05 -3.12 2.80
CA ASP A 184 16.86 -2.42 1.80
C ASP A 184 17.44 -3.37 0.74
N ASP A 185 17.93 -4.55 1.15
CA ASP A 185 18.48 -5.55 0.23
C ASP A 185 17.39 -6.13 -0.68
N VAL A 186 16.22 -6.46 -0.11
CA VAL A 186 15.10 -7.02 -0.88
C VAL A 186 14.52 -6.01 -1.85
N VAL A 187 14.31 -4.76 -1.43
CA VAL A 187 13.84 -3.68 -2.31
C VAL A 187 14.82 -3.48 -3.47
N LYS A 188 16.12 -3.40 -3.16
CA LYS A 188 17.16 -3.26 -4.19
C LYS A 188 17.15 -4.43 -5.17
N GLU A 189 17.03 -5.66 -4.68
CA GLU A 189 16.97 -6.86 -5.50
C GLU A 189 15.78 -6.84 -6.48
N PHE A 190 14.60 -6.39 -6.04
CA PHE A 190 13.45 -6.24 -6.94
C PHE A 190 13.64 -5.12 -7.97
N LEU A 191 14.28 -4.01 -7.59
CA LEU A 191 14.54 -2.88 -8.50
C LEU A 191 15.61 -3.20 -9.55
N GLU A 192 16.58 -4.06 -9.25
CA GLU A 192 17.63 -4.47 -10.20
C GLU A 192 17.14 -5.49 -11.25
N ASP A 193 16.02 -6.17 -10.97
CA ASP A 193 15.46 -7.26 -11.80
C ASP A 193 14.37 -6.81 -12.78
N ASP A 194 14.11 -5.50 -12.91
CA ASP A 194 13.01 -4.94 -13.70
C ASP A 194 11.65 -5.62 -13.37
N PHE A 195 11.39 -5.82 -12.08
CA PHE A 195 10.22 -6.55 -11.60
C PHE A 195 8.89 -5.87 -11.97
N GLU A 196 8.01 -6.61 -12.65
CA GLU A 196 6.64 -6.19 -12.98
C GLU A 196 5.62 -7.22 -12.47
N VAL A 197 4.58 -6.76 -11.78
CA VAL A 197 3.44 -7.61 -11.38
C VAL A 197 2.36 -7.65 -12.46
N GLY A 198 2.17 -6.55 -13.16
CA GLY A 198 1.27 -6.48 -14.30
C GLY A 198 0.59 -5.13 -14.43
N SER A 199 -0.30 -5.04 -15.41
CA SER A 199 -1.02 -3.82 -15.73
C SER A 199 -2.53 -4.04 -15.70
N LEU A 200 -3.28 -2.99 -15.34
CA LEU A 200 -4.74 -3.00 -15.34
C LEU A 200 -5.32 -1.66 -15.79
N GLU A 201 -6.55 -1.70 -16.29
CA GLU A 201 -7.36 -0.50 -16.48
C GLU A 201 -8.10 -0.19 -15.18
N VAL A 202 -7.90 1.02 -14.65
CA VAL A 202 -8.66 1.59 -13.53
C VAL A 202 -9.85 2.32 -14.11
N ASP A 203 -11.01 1.67 -14.13
CA ASP A 203 -12.28 2.23 -14.59
C ASP A 203 -13.38 2.16 -13.52
N TRP A 204 -13.09 1.60 -12.35
CA TRP A 204 -13.95 1.61 -11.18
C TRP A 204 -13.15 1.50 -9.87
N PHE A 205 -13.78 1.89 -8.77
CA PHE A 205 -13.31 1.64 -7.41
C PHE A 205 -14.50 1.30 -6.49
N TYR A 206 -14.20 0.83 -5.29
CA TYR A 206 -15.18 0.39 -4.29
C TYR A 206 -15.07 1.19 -3.00
N ILE A 207 -16.21 1.56 -2.43
CA ILE A 207 -16.32 2.14 -1.08
C ILE A 207 -17.51 1.47 -0.37
N ASP A 208 -17.31 0.89 0.81
CA ASP A 208 -18.38 0.45 1.73
C ASP A 208 -19.53 -0.39 1.15
N GLY A 209 -19.29 -1.22 0.13
CA GLY A 209 -20.35 -2.01 -0.51
C GLY A 209 -20.72 -1.54 -1.90
N GLU A 210 -20.29 -0.33 -2.27
CA GLU A 210 -20.75 0.37 -3.45
C GLU A 210 -19.63 0.48 -4.49
N VAL A 211 -20.02 0.39 -5.76
CA VAL A 211 -19.10 0.47 -6.91
C VAL A 211 -19.29 1.81 -7.60
N TYR A 212 -18.17 2.51 -7.80
CA TYR A 212 -18.09 3.81 -8.45
C TYR A 212 -17.36 3.65 -9.78
N ARG A 213 -18.06 3.91 -10.90
CA ARG A 213 -17.52 3.68 -12.26
C ARG A 213 -17.12 4.99 -12.93
N SER A 214 -16.13 4.90 -13.81
CA SER A 214 -15.76 5.99 -14.72
C SER A 214 -16.85 6.25 -15.76
N ASN A 215 -16.81 7.41 -16.41
CA ASN A 215 -17.74 7.77 -17.48
C ASN A 215 -17.37 7.17 -18.84
N SER A 216 -16.24 6.47 -18.93
CA SER A 216 -15.64 5.97 -20.17
C SER A 216 -16.20 4.62 -20.65
N GLY A 217 -17.34 4.18 -20.11
CA GLY A 217 -18.01 2.93 -20.49
C GLY A 217 -18.75 2.99 -21.82
#